data_AF-A0A820JLZ5-F1
#
_entry.id   AF-A0A820JLZ5-F1
#
_cell.length_a   1.000
_cell.length_b   1.000
_cell.length_c   1.000
_cell.angle_alpha   90.00
_cell.angle_beta   90.00
_cell.angle_gamma   90.00
#
_symmetry.space_group_name_H-M   'P 1'
#
loop_
_entity.id
_entity.type
_entity.pdbx_description
1 polymer ?
#
loop_
_entity_poly.entity_id
_entity_poly.type
_entity_poly.pdbx_seq_one_letter_code
_entity_poly.pdbx_strand_id
1 'polypeptide(L)'
;MRVLVFLLFIVGCWCDIRVSIDQNGRYNISIGDHIWLRSARTALYVDNKWYSSHDNTLPLIDISFAQGIDSNLGHWNETQLNYDLVRDGIHTKIVGR
;
A
#
# COMPACT_ATOMS: atom_id res chain seq x y z
N MET A 1 40.50 -15.62 25.10
CA MET A 1 39.31 -14.89 25.61
C MET A 1 39.05 -13.54 24.92
N ARG A 2 39.42 -13.35 23.63
CA ARG A 2 39.15 -12.10 22.89
C ARG A 2 38.27 -12.29 21.64
N VAL A 3 38.16 -13.52 21.13
CA VAL A 3 37.38 -13.83 19.91
C VAL A 3 35.87 -13.94 20.20
N LEU A 4 35.49 -14.30 21.42
CA LEU A 4 34.09 -14.51 21.81
C LEU A 4 33.28 -13.20 21.93
N VAL A 5 33.97 -12.06 22.09
CA VAL A 5 33.33 -10.73 22.22
C VAL A 5 32.88 -10.18 20.86
N PHE A 6 33.54 -10.56 19.76
CA PHE A 6 33.17 -10.11 18.42
C PHE A 6 31.94 -10.83 17.85
N LEU A 7 31.64 -12.05 18.30
CA LEU A 7 30.50 -12.84 17.85
C LEU A 7 29.14 -12.37 18.41
N LEU A 8 29.15 -11.55 19.46
CA LEU A 8 27.94 -11.00 20.09
C LEU A 8 27.48 -9.65 19.50
N PHE A 9 28.24 -9.06 18.58
CA PHE A 9 27.91 -7.76 17.99
C PHE A 9 27.09 -7.86 16.69
N ILE A 10 26.78 -9.07 16.21
CA ILE A 10 25.80 -9.26 15.14
C ILE A 10 24.41 -9.39 15.76
N VAL A 11 24.04 -8.45 16.63
CA VAL A 11 22.62 -8.19 16.90
C VAL A 11 22.13 -7.49 15.64
N GLY A 12 21.71 -8.28 14.65
CA GLY A 12 21.08 -7.75 13.45
C GLY A 12 19.93 -6.86 13.90
N CYS A 13 19.96 -5.59 13.55
CA CYS A 13 18.81 -4.71 13.66
C CYS A 13 17.70 -5.30 12.80
N TRP A 14 16.85 -6.14 13.39
CA TRP A 14 15.59 -6.54 12.79
C TRP A 14 14.69 -5.31 12.83
N CYS A 15 14.65 -4.57 11.73
CA CYS A 15 13.64 -3.54 11.56
C CYS A 15 12.35 -4.22 11.10
N ASP A 16 11.33 -4.16 11.94
CA ASP A 16 9.98 -4.61 11.55
C ASP A 16 9.34 -3.54 10.65
N ILE A 17 9.22 -3.84 9.36
CA ILE A 17 8.52 -2.98 8.39
C ILE A 17 7.07 -3.46 8.31
N ARG A 18 6.15 -2.58 8.72
CA ARG A 18 4.71 -2.87 8.71
C ARG A 18 4.00 -1.96 7.73
N VAL A 19 3.24 -2.55 6.82
CA VAL A 19 2.32 -1.84 5.92
C VAL A 19 0.90 -2.03 6.41
N SER A 20 0.16 -0.93 6.56
CA SER A 20 -1.26 -0.95 6.93
C SER A 20 -2.04 -0.09 5.97
N ILE A 21 -3.26 -0.50 5.64
CA ILE A 21 -4.15 0.20 4.71
C ILE A 21 -5.47 0.46 5.43
N ASP A 22 -5.95 1.70 5.40
CA ASP A 22 -7.24 2.04 5.98
C ASP A 22 -8.40 1.85 4.99
N GLN A 23 -9.62 1.99 5.49
CA GLN A 23 -10.86 1.83 4.71
C GLN A 23 -11.00 2.79 3.51
N ASN A 24 -10.16 3.82 3.41
CA ASN A 24 -10.17 4.77 2.29
C ASN A 24 -8.98 4.56 1.33
N GLY A 25 -8.25 3.46 1.49
CA GLY A 25 -7.10 3.11 0.65
C GLY A 25 -5.83 3.90 0.96
N ARG A 26 -5.81 4.65 2.06
CA ARG A 26 -4.57 5.29 2.52
C ARG A 26 -3.70 4.26 3.21
N TYR A 27 -2.45 4.16 2.80
CA TYR A 27 -1.48 3.25 3.40
C TYR A 27 -0.46 3.99 4.27
N ASN A 28 -0.03 3.34 5.35
CA ASN A 28 1.11 3.77 6.16
C ASN A 28 2.19 2.68 6.11
N ILE A 29 3.44 3.11 5.92
CA ILE A 29 4.63 2.28 6.11
C ILE A 29 5.24 2.69 7.43
N SER A 30 5.35 1.75 8.36
CA SER A 30 5.95 1.96 9.68
C SER A 30 7.23 1.14 9.81
N ILE A 31 8.24 1.70 10.48
CA ILE A 31 9.48 1.01 10.84
C ILE A 31 9.56 1.01 12.36
N GLY A 32 9.43 -0.18 12.97
CA GLY A 32 9.14 -0.28 14.40
C GLY A 32 7.81 0.38 14.73
N ASP A 33 7.78 1.26 15.74
CA ASP A 33 6.57 1.96 16.18
C ASP A 33 6.40 3.37 15.57
N HIS A 34 7.24 3.72 14.59
CA HIS A 34 7.20 5.03 13.92
C HIS A 34 6.65 4.92 12.50
N ILE A 35 5.71 5.80 12.15
CA ILE A 35 5.25 5.97 10.77
C ILE A 35 6.36 6.65 9.98
N TRP A 36 6.89 5.94 8.99
CA TRP A 36 7.94 6.44 8.11
C TRP A 36 7.36 7.12 6.87
N LEU A 37 6.31 6.54 6.30
CA LEU A 37 5.60 7.09 5.15
C LEU A 37 4.09 6.96 5.34
N ARG A 38 3.36 8.00 4.92
CA ARG A 38 1.90 8.00 4.85
C ARG A 38 1.48 8.46 3.47
N SER A 39 0.67 7.65 2.79
CA SER A 39 0.15 8.00 1.48
C SER A 39 -0.92 9.10 1.56
N ALA A 40 -1.16 9.75 0.43
CA ALA A 40 -2.40 10.49 0.24
C ALA A 40 -3.59 9.52 0.06
N ARG A 41 -4.80 10.08 0.11
CA ARG A 41 -6.01 9.39 -0.34
C ARG A 41 -6.06 9.40 -1.87
N THR A 42 -6.72 8.42 -2.47
CA THR A 42 -6.87 8.36 -3.92
C THR A 42 -7.93 9.35 -4.40
N ALA A 43 -7.63 10.01 -5.51
CA ALA A 43 -8.55 10.89 -6.22
C ALA A 43 -8.41 10.68 -7.73
N LEU A 44 -9.51 10.84 -8.45
CA LEU A 44 -9.62 10.68 -9.89
C LEU A 44 -10.39 11.87 -10.46
N TYR A 45 -9.87 12.46 -11.54
CA TYR A 45 -10.57 13.51 -12.27
C TYR A 45 -11.10 12.95 -13.59
N VAL A 46 -12.41 12.94 -13.76
CA VAL A 46 -13.08 12.43 -14.96
C VAL A 46 -14.41 13.17 -15.16
N ASP A 47 -14.82 13.38 -16.41
CA ASP A 47 -16.08 14.07 -16.75
C ASP A 47 -16.23 15.44 -16.06
N ASN A 48 -15.12 16.17 -15.99
CA ASN A 48 -15.02 17.50 -15.38
C ASN A 48 -15.39 17.53 -13.87
N LYS A 49 -15.23 16.40 -13.18
CA LYS A 49 -15.53 16.24 -11.76
C LYS A 49 -14.41 15.46 -11.05
N TRP A 50 -14.10 15.87 -9.83
CA TRP A 50 -13.24 15.10 -8.93
C TRP A 50 -14.05 14.03 -8.19
N TYR A 51 -13.48 12.84 -8.12
CA TYR A 51 -13.94 11.72 -7.30
C TYR A 51 -12.82 11.37 -6.32
N SER A 52 -13.16 11.04 -5.07
CA SER A 52 -12.17 10.75 -4.05
C SER A 52 -12.61 9.65 -3.09
N SER A 53 -11.64 8.89 -2.60
CA SER A 53 -11.87 7.99 -1.47
C SER A 53 -12.06 8.74 -0.15
N HIS A 54 -11.80 10.06 -0.11
CA HIS A 54 -12.04 10.87 1.09
C HIS A 54 -13.52 11.14 1.34
N ASP A 55 -14.24 11.56 0.32
CA ASP A 55 -15.64 12.00 0.38
C ASP A 55 -16.60 10.88 -0.05
N ASN A 56 -16.08 9.67 -0.22
CA ASN A 56 -16.81 8.46 -0.59
C ASN A 56 -17.46 8.54 -1.99
N THR A 57 -17.02 9.44 -2.86
CA THR A 57 -17.42 9.47 -4.28
C THR A 57 -16.62 8.47 -5.13
N LEU A 58 -15.50 7.98 -4.61
CA LEU A 58 -14.71 6.85 -5.12
C LEU A 58 -14.44 5.87 -3.97
N PRO A 59 -15.45 5.14 -3.47
CA PRO A 59 -15.31 4.22 -2.35
C PRO A 59 -14.32 3.09 -2.67
N LEU A 60 -13.46 2.76 -1.71
CA LEU A 60 -12.68 1.51 -1.74
C LEU A 60 -13.65 0.35 -1.47
N ILE A 61 -13.76 -0.56 -2.41
CA ILE A 61 -14.67 -1.70 -2.32
C ILE A 61 -13.96 -3.00 -1.95
N ASP A 62 -12.66 -3.11 -2.29
CA ASP A 62 -11.91 -4.33 -2.08
C ASP A 62 -10.39 -4.06 -2.10
N ILE A 63 -9.62 -4.94 -1.47
CA ILE A 63 -8.17 -4.98 -1.53
C ILE A 63 -7.78 -6.37 -2.03
N SER A 64 -7.20 -6.44 -3.22
CA SER A 64 -6.73 -7.69 -3.80
C SER A 64 -5.21 -7.74 -3.82
N PHE A 65 -4.66 -8.94 -3.91
CA PHE A 65 -3.23 -9.18 -3.94
C PHE A 65 -2.85 -9.92 -5.21
N ALA A 66 -1.74 -9.54 -5.81
CA ALA A 66 -1.15 -10.23 -6.95
C ALA A 66 0.33 -10.51 -6.65
N GLN A 67 0.87 -11.54 -7.30
CA GLN A 67 2.28 -11.87 -7.19
C GLN A 67 2.77 -12.46 -8.50
N GLY A 68 4.07 -12.40 -8.73
CA GLY A 68 4.67 -12.95 -9.94
C GLY A 68 6.18 -12.97 -9.90
N ILE A 69 6.75 -13.41 -11.02
CA ILE A 69 8.18 -13.37 -11.29
C ILE A 69 8.36 -12.62 -12.61
N ASP A 70 9.10 -11.53 -12.56
CA ASP A 70 9.55 -10.81 -13.73
C ASP A 70 11.03 -11.11 -13.99
N SER A 71 11.44 -11.23 -15.25
CA SER A 71 12.82 -11.60 -15.61
C SER A 71 13.86 -10.55 -15.19
N ASN A 72 13.45 -9.29 -15.00
CA ASN A 72 14.34 -8.18 -14.66
C ASN A 72 14.18 -7.71 -13.20
N LEU A 73 12.98 -7.86 -12.61
CA LEU A 73 12.67 -7.42 -11.24
C LEU A 73 12.69 -8.56 -10.21
N GLY A 74 12.69 -9.81 -10.67
CA GLY A 74 12.60 -10.98 -9.79
C GLY A 74 11.18 -11.20 -9.26
N HIS A 75 11.08 -11.77 -8.06
CA HIS A 75 9.80 -11.98 -7.40
C HIS A 75 9.19 -10.65 -6.96
N TRP A 76 7.91 -10.44 -7.27
CA TRP A 76 7.17 -9.28 -6.81
C TRP A 76 5.85 -9.69 -6.18
N ASN A 77 5.43 -8.90 -5.20
CA ASN A 77 4.11 -8.95 -4.58
C ASN A 77 3.50 -7.56 -4.72
N GLU A 78 2.24 -7.49 -5.13
CA GLU A 78 1.49 -6.27 -5.37
C GLU A 78 0.23 -6.27 -4.50
N THR A 79 -0.06 -5.12 -3.91
CA THR A 79 -1.36 -4.86 -3.28
C THR A 79 -2.14 -3.92 -4.19
N GLN A 80 -3.35 -4.32 -4.55
CA GLN A 80 -4.23 -3.59 -5.44
C GLN A 80 -5.40 -3.00 -4.66
N LEU A 81 -5.61 -1.70 -4.82
CA LEU A 81 -6.73 -0.97 -4.23
C LEU A 81 -7.85 -0.86 -5.25
N ASN A 82 -8.96 -1.56 -5.00
CA ASN A 82 -10.08 -1.63 -5.91
C ASN A 82 -11.16 -0.63 -5.49
N TYR A 83 -11.45 0.36 -6.34
CA TYR A 83 -12.44 1.38 -6.11
C TYR A 83 -13.64 1.21 -7.05
N ASP A 84 -14.83 1.61 -6.60
CA ASP A 84 -16.02 1.69 -7.44
C ASP A 84 -16.27 3.13 -7.87
N LEU A 85 -16.22 3.38 -9.18
CA LEU A 85 -16.57 4.66 -9.77
C LEU A 85 -17.99 4.58 -10.33
N VAL A 86 -18.91 5.32 -9.71
CA VAL A 86 -20.30 5.41 -10.17
C VAL A 86 -20.50 6.68 -11.02
N ARG A 87 -20.84 6.49 -12.30
CA ARG A 87 -21.13 7.58 -13.25
C ARG A 87 -22.43 7.29 -13.98
N ASP A 88 -23.40 8.19 -13.88
CA ASP A 88 -24.73 8.05 -14.50
C ASP A 88 -25.40 6.69 -14.20
N GLY A 89 -25.19 6.16 -13.00
CA GLY A 89 -25.69 4.84 -12.56
C GLY A 89 -24.87 3.63 -13.04
N ILE A 90 -23.80 3.86 -13.81
CA ILE A 90 -22.89 2.81 -14.27
C ILE A 90 -21.74 2.66 -13.27
N HIS A 91 -21.53 1.43 -12.79
CA HIS A 91 -20.44 1.07 -11.88
C HIS A 91 -19.21 0.64 -12.69
N THR A 92 -18.06 1.24 -12.40
CA THR A 92 -16.78 0.92 -13.04
C THR A 92 -15.73 0.63 -11.98
N LYS A 93 -15.13 -0.56 -12.03
CA LYS A 93 -14.00 -0.90 -11.16
C LYS A 93 -12.74 -0.15 -11.61
N ILE A 94 -12.18 0.66 -10.71
CA ILE A 94 -10.89 1.33 -10.88
C ILE A 94 -9.86 0.64 -9.99
N VAL A 95 -8.69 0.32 -10.54
CA VAL A 95 -7.62 -0.41 -9.81
C VAL A 95 -6.42 0.51 -9.62
N GLY A 96 -6.11 0.85 -8.37
CA GLY A 96 -4.84 1.49 -7.99
C GLY A 96 -3.78 0.42 -7.70
N ARG A 97 -2.59 0.61 -8.24
CA ARG A 97 -1.43 -0.29 -8.14
C ARG A 97 -0.19 0.51 -7.72
#